data_AF-A0AAT9HV53-F1
#
_entry.id   AF-A0AAT9HV53-F1
#
_cell.length_a   1.000
_cell.length_b   1.000
_cell.length_c   1.000
_cell.angle_alpha   90.00
_cell.angle_beta   90.00
_cell.angle_gamma   90.00
#
_symmetry.space_group_name_H-M   'P 1'
#
loop_
_entity.id
_entity.type
_entity.pdbx_description
1 polymer ?
#
loop_
_entity_poly.entity_id
_entity_poly.type
_entity_poly.pdbx_seq_one_letter_code
_entity_poly.pdbx_strand_id
1 'polypeptide(L)'
;MLPEPLRGPAFSSYAPEEVGWLLQDLSDVTLEAPTEEREEAIQSGGAHYAESLPVEYQPSEQYQRLFHAALDESADRLAHAVGVVTETVLAERSPARSSCRWPAPAPPSAS
;
A
#
# COMPACT_ATOMS: atom_id res chain seq x y z
N MET A 1 8.49 -8.64 24.32
CA MET A 1 8.98 -9.33 23.11
C MET A 1 8.25 -8.69 21.94
N LEU A 2 8.98 -8.16 20.96
CA LEU A 2 8.36 -7.62 19.74
C LEU A 2 7.97 -8.79 18.82
N PRO A 3 6.90 -8.66 18.02
CA PRO A 3 6.52 -9.71 17.06
C PRO A 3 7.66 -9.95 16.06
N GLU A 4 7.75 -11.19 15.55
CA GLU A 4 8.67 -11.47 14.45
C GLU A 4 8.25 -10.68 13.20
N PRO A 5 9.21 -10.06 12.47
CA PRO A 5 8.87 -9.30 11.27
C PRO A 5 8.27 -10.19 10.17
N LEU A 6 7.17 -9.75 9.58
CA LEU A 6 6.60 -10.39 8.39
C LEU A 6 7.46 -10.07 7.16
N ARG A 7 7.61 -11.03 6.24
CA ARG A 7 8.56 -10.98 5.12
C ARG A 7 7.91 -11.50 3.82
N GLY A 8 8.46 -11.10 2.68
CA GLY A 8 8.06 -11.64 1.37
C GLY A 8 8.54 -13.07 1.13
N PRO A 9 7.96 -13.81 0.16
CA PRO A 9 6.82 -13.41 -0.68
C PRO A 9 5.46 -13.59 0.03
N ALA A 10 5.44 -14.21 1.21
CA ALA A 10 4.21 -14.55 1.91
C ALA A 10 3.37 -13.33 2.31
N PHE A 11 4.03 -12.22 2.69
CA PHE A 11 3.35 -10.99 3.12
C PHE A 11 3.58 -9.79 2.19
N SER A 12 4.61 -9.82 1.34
CA SER A 12 5.06 -8.67 0.57
C SER A 12 5.72 -9.08 -0.74
N SER A 13 5.71 -8.20 -1.74
CA SER A 13 6.43 -8.38 -3.00
C SER A 13 7.93 -8.05 -2.93
N TYR A 14 8.41 -7.44 -1.84
CA TYR A 14 9.85 -7.18 -1.62
C TYR A 14 10.60 -8.45 -1.23
N ALA A 15 11.90 -8.50 -1.57
CA ALA A 15 12.76 -9.60 -1.15
C ALA A 15 12.88 -9.63 0.40
N PRO A 16 12.86 -10.81 1.03
CA PRO A 16 12.82 -10.94 2.48
C PRO A 16 14.05 -10.33 3.17
N GLU A 17 15.21 -10.31 2.52
CA GLU A 17 16.44 -9.70 3.04
C GLU A 17 16.43 -8.17 3.01
N GLU A 18 15.57 -7.55 2.21
CA GLU A 18 15.51 -6.09 2.03
C GLU A 18 14.53 -5.43 2.99
N VAL A 19 13.37 -6.04 3.23
CA VAL A 19 12.28 -5.43 4.00
C VAL A 19 11.70 -6.42 5.01
N GLY A 20 11.50 -5.96 6.25
CA GLY A 20 10.75 -6.67 7.28
C GLY A 20 9.68 -5.77 7.90
N TRP A 21 8.46 -6.30 8.04
CA TRP A 21 7.30 -5.55 8.51
C TRP A 21 7.03 -5.84 9.99
N LEU A 22 7.12 -4.81 10.83
CA LEU A 22 6.73 -4.87 12.24
C LEU A 22 5.33 -4.27 12.38
N LEU A 23 4.33 -5.13 12.26
CA LEU A 23 2.93 -4.72 12.37
C LEU A 23 2.37 -5.07 13.73
N GLN A 24 1.55 -4.17 14.26
CA GLN A 24 0.68 -4.45 15.39
C GLN A 24 -0.66 -4.90 14.84
N ASP A 25 -1.11 -6.09 15.27
CA ASP A 25 -2.44 -6.60 14.93
C ASP A 25 -3.50 -5.85 15.76
N LEU A 26 -4.44 -5.23 15.06
CA LEU A 26 -5.57 -4.49 15.63
C LEU A 26 -6.92 -5.08 15.20
N SER A 27 -6.93 -6.29 14.61
CA SER A 27 -8.13 -6.89 14.02
C SER A 27 -9.27 -7.11 15.03
N ASP A 28 -8.93 -7.32 16.30
CA ASP A 28 -9.90 -7.49 17.40
C ASP A 28 -10.25 -6.18 18.11
N VAL A 29 -9.67 -5.05 17.71
CA VAL A 29 -9.94 -3.74 18.31
C VAL A 29 -11.06 -3.05 17.54
N THR A 30 -12.16 -2.74 18.23
CA THR A 30 -13.26 -1.96 17.64
C THR A 30 -12.85 -0.50 17.45
N LEU A 31 -12.24 -0.21 16.31
CA LEU A 31 -11.85 1.14 15.91
C LEU A 31 -12.81 1.75 14.89
N GLU A 32 -13.50 0.92 14.11
CA GLU A 32 -14.39 1.38 13.06
C GLU A 32 -15.73 1.89 13.61
N ALA A 33 -16.14 3.08 13.17
CA ALA A 33 -17.43 3.66 13.53
C ALA A 33 -18.11 4.34 12.32
N PRO A 34 -19.46 4.36 12.27
CA PRO A 34 -20.20 5.08 11.22
C PRO A 34 -19.82 6.56 11.16
N THR A 35 -19.85 7.14 9.96
CA THR A 35 -19.47 8.55 9.75
C THR A 35 -20.27 9.52 10.63
N GLU A 36 -21.59 9.33 10.74
CA GLU A 36 -22.47 10.21 11.54
C GLU A 36 -22.08 10.22 13.03
N GLU A 37 -21.86 9.04 13.61
CA GLU A 37 -21.44 8.90 15.03
C GLU A 37 -20.05 9.50 15.26
N ARG A 38 -19.13 9.33 14.31
CA ARG A 38 -17.78 9.90 14.38
C ARG A 38 -17.83 11.43 14.33
N GLU A 39 -18.63 11.99 13.43
CA GLU A 39 -18.77 13.44 13.30
C GLU A 39 -19.38 14.06 14.56
N GLU A 40 -20.38 13.42 15.18
CA GLU A 40 -20.98 13.88 16.44
C GLU A 40 -19.99 13.82 17.62
N ALA A 41 -19.23 12.73 17.75
CA ALA A 41 -18.22 12.56 18.81
C ALA A 41 -17.07 13.58 18.69
N ILE A 42 -16.67 13.92 17.47
CA ILE A 42 -15.62 14.90 17.20
C ILE A 42 -16.13 16.33 17.44
N GLN A 43 -17.36 16.65 17.00
CA GLN A 43 -17.95 17.98 17.19
C GLN A 43 -18.29 18.27 18.66
N SER A 44 -18.64 17.25 19.43
CA SER A 44 -18.86 17.36 20.89
C SER A 44 -17.55 17.44 21.70
N GLY A 45 -16.39 17.28 21.06
CA GLY A 45 -15.07 17.31 21.71
C GLY A 45 -14.73 16.04 22.51
N GLY A 46 -15.49 14.96 22.31
CA GLY A 46 -15.34 13.70 23.05
C GLY A 46 -14.36 12.70 22.41
N ALA A 47 -13.92 12.93 21.18
CA ALA A 47 -12.99 12.04 20.48
C ALA A 47 -12.09 12.80 19.49
N HIS A 48 -10.92 12.23 19.19
CA HIS A 48 -10.05 12.70 18.12
C HIS A 48 -10.16 11.82 16.86
N TYR A 49 -9.92 12.40 15.68
CA TYR A 49 -9.95 11.67 14.40
C TYR A 49 -9.03 10.45 14.35
N ALA A 50 -7.97 10.41 15.15
CA ALA A 50 -7.03 9.28 15.23
C ALA A 50 -7.53 8.11 16.10
N GLU A 51 -8.63 8.32 16.84
CA GLU A 51 -9.17 7.35 17.80
C GLU A 51 -10.29 6.50 17.19
N SER A 52 -10.72 6.79 15.95
CA SER A 52 -11.70 5.98 15.21
C SER A 52 -11.40 5.92 13.71
N LEU A 53 -11.56 4.75 13.14
CA LEU A 53 -11.44 4.49 11.70
C LEU A 53 -12.81 4.59 11.02
N PRO A 54 -12.87 5.02 9.74
CA PRO A 54 -14.08 4.87 8.95
C PRO A 54 -14.34 3.38 8.68
N VAL A 55 -15.62 2.98 8.68
CA VAL A 55 -16.01 1.64 8.25
C VAL A 55 -15.66 1.47 6.76
N GLU A 56 -14.81 0.50 6.43
CA GLU A 56 -14.54 0.11 5.06
C GLU A 56 -15.45 -1.04 4.63
N TYR A 57 -16.33 -0.79 3.67
CA TYR A 57 -17.24 -1.82 3.18
C TYR A 57 -16.50 -2.85 2.34
N GLN A 58 -16.68 -4.13 2.67
CA GLN A 58 -16.20 -5.20 1.83
C GLN A 58 -17.03 -5.28 0.54
N PRO A 59 -16.38 -5.46 -0.63
CA PRO A 59 -17.08 -5.62 -1.89
C PRO A 59 -17.93 -6.89 -1.86
N SER A 60 -19.16 -6.80 -2.38
CA SER A 60 -20.05 -7.95 -2.49
C SER A 60 -19.46 -9.04 -3.40
N GLU A 61 -19.87 -10.29 -3.22
CA GLU A 61 -19.41 -11.38 -4.09
C GLU A 61 -19.70 -11.12 -5.57
N GLN A 62 -20.81 -10.45 -5.88
CA GLN A 62 -21.15 -10.08 -7.25
C GLN A 62 -20.15 -9.07 -7.82
N TYR A 63 -19.76 -8.08 -7.01
CA TYR A 63 -18.73 -7.12 -7.39
C TYR A 63 -17.38 -7.81 -7.59
N GLN A 64 -17.00 -8.71 -6.68
CA GLN A 64 -15.75 -9.48 -6.80
C GLN A 64 -15.72 -10.31 -8.08
N ARG A 65 -16.82 -10.99 -8.42
CA ARG A 65 -16.92 -11.74 -9.70
C ARG A 65 -16.77 -10.82 -10.90
N LEU A 66 -17.40 -9.63 -10.88
CA LEU A 66 -17.25 -8.65 -11.95
C LEU A 66 -15.80 -8.16 -12.08
N PHE A 67 -15.14 -7.88 -10.96
CA PHE A 67 -13.74 -7.49 -10.92
C PHE A 67 -12.84 -8.57 -11.53
N HIS A 68 -13.00 -9.83 -11.11
CA HIS A 68 -12.20 -10.93 -11.65
C HIS A 68 -12.44 -11.16 -13.14
N ALA A 69 -13.70 -11.11 -13.61
CA ALA A 69 -14.00 -11.22 -15.03
C ALA A 69 -13.33 -10.10 -15.86
N ALA A 70 -13.39 -8.85 -15.37
CA ALA A 70 -12.74 -7.73 -16.04
C ALA A 70 -11.20 -7.84 -16.00
N LEU A 71 -10.65 -8.36 -14.91
CA LEU A 71 -9.21 -8.63 -14.78
C LEU A 71 -8.76 -9.69 -15.79
N ASP A 72 -9.44 -10.84 -15.84
CA ASP A 72 -9.12 -11.93 -16.76
C ASP A 72 -9.21 -11.50 -18.23
N GLU A 73 -10.19 -10.66 -18.58
CA GLU A 73 -10.35 -10.14 -19.94
C GLU A 73 -9.25 -9.14 -20.33
N SER A 74 -8.73 -8.37 -19.37
CA SER A 74 -7.89 -7.19 -19.67
C SER A 74 -6.41 -7.33 -19.31
N ALA A 75 -6.03 -8.27 -18.45
CA ALA A 75 -4.68 -8.38 -17.88
C ALA A 75 -3.59 -8.44 -18.96
N ASP A 76 -3.71 -9.36 -19.92
CA ASP A 76 -2.70 -9.55 -20.97
C ASP A 76 -2.54 -8.31 -21.86
N ARG A 77 -3.68 -7.71 -22.24
CA ARG A 77 -3.70 -6.49 -23.07
C ARG A 77 -3.02 -5.33 -22.35
N LEU A 78 -3.30 -5.16 -21.05
CA LEU A 78 -2.70 -4.12 -20.23
C LEU A 78 -1.20 -4.37 -20.04
N ALA A 79 -0.79 -5.59 -19.72
CA ALA A 79 0.61 -5.95 -19.58
C ALA A 79 1.40 -5.65 -20.87
N HIS A 80 0.84 -6.01 -22.02
CA HIS A 80 1.46 -5.71 -23.31
C HIS A 80 1.57 -4.19 -23.56
N ALA A 81 0.49 -3.44 -23.33
CA ALA A 81 0.49 -1.99 -23.51
C ALA A 81 1.51 -1.29 -22.59
N VAL A 82 1.61 -1.69 -21.32
CA VAL A 82 2.62 -1.20 -20.38
C VAL A 82 4.03 -1.51 -20.87
N GLY A 83 4.26 -2.71 -21.41
CA GLY A 83 5.52 -3.10 -22.03
C GLY A 83 5.90 -2.16 -23.19
N VAL A 84 4.98 -1.95 -24.13
CA VAL A 84 5.20 -1.06 -25.28
C VAL A 84 5.51 0.37 -24.84
N VAL A 85 4.76 0.92 -23.89
CA VAL A 85 5.01 2.27 -23.36
C VAL A 85 6.39 2.34 -22.70
N THR A 86 6.77 1.31 -21.95
CA THR A 86 8.08 1.25 -21.29
C THR A 86 9.22 1.26 -22.30
N GLU A 87 9.16 0.41 -23.33
CA GLU A 87 10.16 0.39 -24.41
C GLU A 87 10.22 1.72 -25.17
N THR A 88 9.06 2.33 -25.44
CA THR A 88 8.99 3.65 -26.08
C THR A 88 9.70 4.71 -25.23
N VAL A 89 9.44 4.74 -23.93
CA VAL A 89 10.09 5.69 -23.00
C VAL A 89 11.60 5.43 -22.92
N LEU A 90 12.05 4.18 -22.94
CA LEU A 90 13.47 3.83 -22.92
C LEU A 90 14.17 4.27 -24.22
N ALA A 91 13.54 4.11 -25.38
CA ALA A 91 14.07 4.55 -26.66
C ALA A 91 14.22 6.08 -26.74
N GLU A 92 13.26 6.83 -26.19
CA GLU A 92 13.30 8.31 -26.14
C GLU A 92 14.29 8.85 -25.09
N ARG A 93 14.65 8.05 -24.09
CA ARG A 93 15.69 8.41 -23.11
C ARG A 93 17.06 8.36 -23.77
N SER A 94 17.54 9.52 -24.23
CA SER A 94 18.96 9.71 -24.52
C SER A 94 19.83 9.37 -23.29
N PRO A 95 21.05 8.80 -23.43
CA PRO A 95 21.90 8.33 -22.33
C PRO A 95 22.43 9.44 -21.38
N ALA A 96 21.94 10.67 -21.51
CA ALA A 96 22.32 11.80 -20.69
C ALA A 96 21.30 12.03 -19.56
N ARG A 97 21.47 11.28 -18.45
CA ARG A 97 21.33 11.77 -17.06
C ARG A 97 21.53 10.64 -16.03
N SER A 98 22.76 10.12 -15.98
CA SER A 98 23.25 9.28 -14.87
C SER A 98 23.51 10.06 -13.58
N SER A 99 22.94 11.25 -13.40
CA SER A 99 23.27 12.14 -12.26
C SER A 99 22.25 12.13 -11.13
N CYS A 100 21.16 11.36 -11.20
CA CYS A 100 20.33 11.14 -10.02
C CYS A 100 20.94 10.01 -9.18
N ARG A 101 22.07 10.31 -8.54
CA ARG A 101 22.59 9.50 -7.43
C ARG A 101 21.73 9.85 -6.22
N TRP A 102 20.88 8.93 -5.78
CA TRP A 102 20.27 9.00 -4.46
C TRP A 102 21.42 9.07 -3.43
N PRO A 103 21.50 10.10 -2.57
CA PRO A 103 22.55 10.15 -1.56
C PRO A 103 22.36 8.97 -0.59
N ALA A 104 23.43 8.22 -0.34
CA ALA A 104 23.42 7.18 0.69
C ALA A 104 23.11 7.83 2.06
N PRO A 105 22.30 7.19 2.92
CA PRO A 105 22.04 7.71 4.25
C PRO A 105 23.36 7.83 5.03
N ALA A 106 23.53 8.94 5.75
CA ALA A 106 24.71 9.17 6.58
C ALA A 106 24.80 8.11 7.69
N PRO A 107 26.00 7.60 8.02
CA PRO A 107 26.15 6.65 9.12
C PRO A 107 25.75 7.31 10.45
N PRO A 108 25.19 6.53 11.40
CA PRO A 108 24.79 7.06 12.70
C PRO A 108 26.02 7.61 13.43
N SER A 109 25.88 8.82 13.95
CA SER A 109 26.88 9.44 14.83
C SER A 109 27.02 8.62 16.10
N ALA A 110 28.15 7.95 16.26
CA ALA A 110 28.55 7.31 17.50
C ALA A 110 28.68 8.38 18.59
N SER A 111 27.96 8.18 19.70
CA SER A 111 28.22 8.83 20.98
C SER A 111 28.94 7.85 21.90
#